data_AF-A0A212C3Z6-F1
#
_entry.id   AF-A0A212C3Z6-F1
#
_cell.length_a   1.000
_cell.length_b   1.000
_cell.length_c   1.000
_cell.angle_alpha   90.00
_cell.angle_beta   90.00
_cell.angle_gamma   90.00
#
_symmetry.space_group_name_H-M   'P 1'
#
loop_
_entity.id
_entity.type
_entity.pdbx_description
1 polymer ?
#
loop_
_entity_poly.entity_id
_entity_poly.type
_entity_poly.pdbx_seq_one_letter_code
_entity_poly.pdbx_strand_id
1 'polypeptide(L)'
;MKVELSTVNVQTTKPPNRGQLKSLEAAIGRLQKSPKDAPQKSKSLSPELVAAAAAVADSLPFDKQTTKSELLRQLRQHEEDWKAQKDGEKPKISFSNIISDMKVARSSTARASTRPVHQIQFDEGADDFVDREKTADLRKSFRKNIYKGKRLNIFELKAVTEEAPETEAAPSLWDVEFAKQLAAVTEQPFENGFEEMIQWTKEGKLWEFPINNEAGTTK
;
A
#
# COMPACT_ATOMS: atom_id res chain seq x y z
N MET A 1 54.75 -2.80 18.62
CA MET A 1 53.71 -1.83 18.98
C MET A 1 52.54 -2.62 19.52
N LYS A 2 52.36 -2.66 20.85
CA LYS A 2 51.32 -3.46 21.51
C LYS A 2 50.10 -2.55 21.68
N VAL A 3 48.96 -2.96 21.11
CA VAL A 3 47.67 -2.28 21.30
C VAL A 3 46.79 -3.22 22.11
N GLU A 4 46.53 -2.82 23.34
CA GLU A 4 45.65 -3.53 24.28
C GLU A 4 44.20 -3.19 23.95
N LEU A 5 43.36 -4.21 23.77
CA LEU A 5 41.93 -4.05 23.55
C LEU A 5 41.22 -4.10 24.91
N SER A 6 40.78 -2.94 25.39
CA SER A 6 40.00 -2.78 26.61
C SER A 6 38.58 -3.33 26.44
N THR A 7 38.21 -4.32 27.25
CA THR A 7 36.85 -4.86 27.35
C THR A 7 36.01 -3.98 28.29
N VAL A 8 34.91 -3.42 27.76
CA VAL A 8 33.96 -2.61 28.54
C VAL A 8 32.88 -3.54 29.11
N ASN A 9 32.89 -3.74 30.42
CA ASN A 9 31.85 -4.46 31.16
C ASN A 9 30.61 -3.56 31.35
N VAL A 10 29.50 -3.91 30.71
CA VAL A 10 28.18 -3.28 30.94
C VAL A 10 27.45 -4.07 32.03
N GLN A 11 27.29 -3.47 33.21
CA GLN A 11 26.44 -3.98 34.28
C GLN A 11 24.99 -3.58 34.00
N THR A 12 24.11 -4.54 33.70
CA THR A 12 22.66 -4.31 33.63
C THR A 12 22.02 -4.67 34.97
N THR A 13 21.47 -3.66 35.64
CA THR A 13 20.75 -3.77 36.92
C THR A 13 19.40 -4.46 36.74
N LYS A 14 19.10 -5.48 37.57
CA LYS A 14 17.82 -6.20 37.62
C LYS A 14 16.68 -5.28 38.07
N PRO A 15 15.47 -5.34 37.45
CA PRO A 15 14.29 -4.72 38.02
C PRO A 15 13.72 -5.56 39.19
N PRO A 16 13.06 -4.92 40.17
CA PRO A 16 12.56 -5.57 41.38
C PRO A 16 11.26 -6.37 41.14
N ASN A 17 11.21 -7.48 41.87
CA ASN A 17 10.15 -8.47 41.98
C ASN A 17 8.80 -7.83 42.38
N ARG A 18 7.79 -7.89 41.50
CA ARG A 18 6.42 -7.47 41.80
C ARG A 18 5.53 -8.71 41.93
N GLY A 19 5.03 -8.89 43.16
CA GLY A 19 4.40 -10.10 43.65
C GLY A 19 3.10 -10.55 42.98
N GLN A 20 2.77 -11.79 43.32
CA GLN A 20 1.63 -12.59 42.91
C GLN A 20 0.30 -11.87 43.19
N LEU A 21 -0.53 -11.70 42.17
CA LEU A 21 -1.93 -11.33 42.33
C LEU A 21 -2.77 -12.61 42.44
N LYS A 22 -3.50 -12.65 43.55
CA LYS A 22 -4.38 -13.72 44.00
C LYS A 22 -5.57 -13.88 43.04
N SER A 23 -5.96 -15.13 42.81
CA SER A 23 -7.17 -15.51 42.08
C SER A 23 -8.41 -14.94 42.75
N LEU A 24 -9.21 -14.19 41.99
CA LEU A 24 -10.60 -13.91 42.34
C LEU A 24 -11.48 -14.91 41.58
N GLU A 25 -11.96 -15.89 42.32
CA GLU A 25 -13.10 -16.72 41.96
C GLU A 25 -14.35 -15.82 41.96
N ALA A 26 -14.98 -15.65 40.80
CA ALA A 26 -16.32 -15.09 40.70
C ALA A 26 -17.14 -16.01 39.80
N ALA A 27 -18.14 -16.61 40.42
CA ALA A 27 -19.03 -17.59 39.85
C ALA A 27 -20.05 -16.97 38.87
N ILE A 28 -20.61 -17.87 38.05
CA ILE A 28 -21.88 -17.79 37.32
C ILE A 28 -21.77 -17.42 35.83
N GLY A 29 -21.89 -18.46 35.01
CA GLY A 29 -22.08 -18.39 33.56
C GLY A 29 -22.16 -19.78 32.94
N ARG A 30 -23.09 -20.61 33.42
CA ARG A 30 -23.33 -21.99 32.95
C ARG A 30 -23.88 -21.95 31.51
N LEU A 31 -23.04 -22.15 30.51
CA LEU A 31 -23.45 -22.55 29.16
C LEU A 31 -23.06 -24.02 28.95
N GLN A 32 -24.07 -24.88 28.79
CA GLN A 32 -23.87 -26.30 28.56
C GLN A 32 -23.15 -26.55 27.24
N LYS A 33 -22.01 -27.24 27.28
CA LYS A 33 -21.37 -27.84 26.11
C LYS A 33 -21.58 -29.35 26.18
N SER A 34 -22.31 -29.87 25.20
CA SER A 34 -22.60 -31.28 25.01
C SER A 34 -21.32 -32.10 24.78
N PRO A 35 -21.22 -33.34 25.30
CA PRO A 35 -20.09 -34.21 25.04
C PRO A 35 -20.38 -35.04 23.79
N LYS A 36 -19.70 -34.74 22.68
CA LYS A 36 -19.57 -35.65 21.54
C LYS A 36 -18.44 -35.19 20.62
N ASP A 37 -17.20 -35.43 21.03
CA ASP A 37 -16.07 -35.40 20.10
C ASP A 37 -15.52 -36.82 19.95
N ALA A 38 -16.01 -37.47 18.89
CA ALA A 38 -15.25 -38.47 18.18
C ALA A 38 -13.97 -37.81 17.62
N PRO A 39 -12.86 -38.54 17.44
CA PRO A 39 -11.62 -37.96 16.96
C PRO A 39 -11.83 -37.43 15.54
N GLN A 40 -12.03 -36.13 15.38
CA GLN A 40 -12.05 -35.50 14.08
C GLN A 40 -10.66 -35.63 13.48
N LYS A 41 -10.56 -36.52 12.49
CA LYS A 41 -9.40 -36.71 11.63
C LYS A 41 -8.97 -35.34 11.11
N SER A 42 -7.81 -34.88 11.56
CA SER A 42 -7.18 -33.63 11.17
C SER A 42 -7.22 -33.47 9.65
N LYS A 43 -7.81 -32.38 9.15
CA LYS A 43 -7.62 -31.92 7.76
C LYS A 43 -6.12 -31.84 7.52
N SER A 44 -5.63 -32.60 6.57
CA SER A 44 -4.22 -32.68 6.23
C SER A 44 -3.79 -31.33 5.63
N LEU A 45 -2.81 -30.67 6.27
CA LEU A 45 -2.08 -29.56 5.67
C LEU A 45 -1.50 -30.00 4.32
N SER A 46 -1.34 -29.08 3.37
CA SER A 46 -0.74 -29.40 2.08
C SER A 46 0.68 -29.95 2.27
N PRO A 47 1.09 -30.97 1.49
CA PRO A 47 2.40 -31.61 1.64
C PRO A 47 3.56 -30.62 1.44
N GLU A 48 3.34 -29.57 0.65
CA GLU A 48 4.29 -28.48 0.42
C GLU A 48 4.57 -27.67 1.69
N LEU A 49 3.55 -27.32 2.48
CA LEU A 49 3.74 -26.57 3.73
C LEU A 49 4.49 -27.42 4.77
N VAL A 50 4.29 -28.73 4.76
CA VAL A 50 5.03 -29.66 5.63
C VAL A 50 6.50 -29.76 5.23
N ALA A 51 6.79 -29.76 3.92
CA ALA A 51 8.16 -29.74 3.41
C ALA A 51 8.85 -28.40 3.72
N ALA A 52 8.15 -27.28 3.55
CA ALA A 52 8.67 -25.95 3.90
C ALA A 52 8.98 -25.82 5.39
N ALA A 53 8.08 -26.24 6.27
CA ALA A 53 8.31 -26.24 7.72
C ALA A 53 9.51 -27.13 8.11
N ALA A 54 9.73 -28.25 7.41
CA ALA A 54 10.90 -29.09 7.62
C ALA A 54 12.20 -28.39 7.16
N ALA A 55 12.21 -27.78 5.97
CA ALA A 55 13.37 -27.04 5.47
C ALA A 55 13.75 -25.87 6.39
N VAL A 56 12.76 -25.15 6.92
CA VAL A 56 12.98 -24.08 7.91
C VAL A 56 13.56 -24.67 9.20
N ALA A 57 13.00 -25.75 9.72
CA ALA A 57 13.52 -26.40 10.92
C ALA A 57 14.96 -26.91 10.74
N ASP A 58 15.35 -27.35 9.53
CA ASP A 58 16.72 -27.76 9.22
C ASP A 58 17.70 -26.57 9.11
N SER A 59 17.22 -25.36 8.84
CA SER A 59 18.03 -24.14 8.75
C SER A 59 18.30 -23.46 10.11
N LEU A 60 17.51 -23.77 11.14
CA LEU A 60 17.66 -23.18 12.46
C LEU A 60 18.57 -24.05 13.36
N PRO A 61 19.36 -23.43 14.26
CA PRO A 61 20.26 -24.16 15.17
C PRO A 61 19.54 -24.82 16.36
N PHE A 62 18.21 -24.91 16.34
CA PHE A 62 17.39 -25.50 17.39
C PHE A 62 17.08 -26.97 17.11
N ASP A 63 16.42 -27.65 18.05
CA ASP A 63 15.97 -29.01 17.83
C ASP A 63 14.95 -29.07 16.68
N LYS A 64 15.31 -29.84 15.65
CA LYS A 64 14.62 -29.90 14.36
C LYS A 64 13.20 -30.44 14.52
N GLN A 65 13.01 -31.42 15.41
CA GLN A 65 11.71 -32.09 15.56
C GLN A 65 10.71 -31.19 16.30
N THR A 66 11.13 -30.56 17.40
CA THR A 66 10.30 -29.61 18.15
C THR A 66 9.95 -28.40 17.29
N THR A 67 10.93 -27.80 16.61
CA THR A 67 10.73 -26.64 15.72
C THR A 67 9.75 -26.95 14.59
N LYS A 68 9.90 -28.10 13.91
CA LYS A 68 8.96 -28.54 12.87
C LYS A 68 7.55 -28.74 13.44
N SER A 69 7.42 -29.42 14.58
CA SER A 69 6.12 -29.69 15.20
C SER A 69 5.41 -28.41 15.65
N GLU A 70 6.16 -27.43 16.13
CA GLU A 70 5.64 -26.15 16.61
C GLU A 70 5.17 -25.27 15.46
N LEU A 71 5.94 -25.21 14.36
CA LEU A 71 5.54 -24.52 13.13
C LEU A 71 4.25 -25.13 12.55
N LEU A 72 4.16 -26.45 12.49
CA LEU A 72 2.95 -27.13 12.01
C LEU A 72 1.74 -26.90 12.93
N ARG A 73 1.95 -26.79 14.24
CA ARG A 73 0.88 -26.44 15.20
C ARG A 73 0.38 -25.02 14.97
N GLN A 74 1.28 -24.06 14.76
CA GLN A 74 0.92 -22.66 14.48
C GLN A 74 0.19 -22.51 13.14
N LEU A 75 0.64 -23.22 12.10
CA LEU A 75 -0.03 -23.19 10.79
C LEU A 75 -1.47 -23.72 10.87
N ARG A 76 -1.73 -24.78 11.65
CA ARG A 76 -3.10 -25.28 11.86
C ARG A 76 -3.99 -24.27 12.56
N GLN A 77 -3.49 -23.64 13.62
CA GLN A 77 -4.24 -22.60 14.35
C GLN A 77 -4.59 -21.43 13.43
N HIS A 78 -3.62 -20.94 12.65
CA HIS A 78 -3.85 -19.83 11.74
C HIS A 78 -4.79 -20.22 10.58
N GLU A 79 -4.74 -21.45 10.06
CA GLU A 79 -5.69 -21.90 9.04
C GLU A 79 -7.12 -22.00 9.60
N GLU A 80 -7.28 -22.48 10.83
CA GLU A 80 -8.57 -22.55 11.51
C GLU A 80 -9.15 -21.15 11.78
N ASP A 81 -8.35 -20.23 12.31
CA ASP A 81 -8.74 -18.83 12.55
C ASP A 81 -9.05 -18.09 11.23
N TRP A 82 -8.24 -18.31 10.19
CA TRP A 82 -8.45 -17.72 8.87
C TRP A 82 -9.68 -18.27 8.18
N LYS A 83 -9.97 -19.57 8.29
CA LYS A 83 -11.20 -20.16 7.75
C LYS A 83 -12.43 -19.72 8.54
N ALA A 84 -12.35 -19.64 9.87
CA ALA A 84 -13.41 -19.07 10.68
C ALA A 84 -13.71 -17.60 10.29
N GLN A 85 -12.68 -16.84 9.92
CA GLN A 85 -12.81 -15.47 9.41
C GLN A 85 -13.32 -15.39 7.95
N LYS A 86 -13.12 -16.43 7.13
CA LYS A 86 -13.63 -16.50 5.74
C LYS A 86 -15.08 -16.97 5.67
N ASP A 87 -15.45 -17.95 6.51
CA ASP A 87 -16.79 -18.55 6.55
C ASP A 87 -17.76 -17.70 7.39
N GLY A 88 -17.26 -16.97 8.39
CA GLY A 88 -17.96 -15.81 8.93
C GLY A 88 -17.90 -14.67 7.91
N GLU A 89 -19.07 -14.19 7.46
CA GLU A 89 -19.23 -13.04 6.57
C GLU A 89 -18.12 -12.00 6.79
N LYS A 90 -17.26 -11.83 5.77
CA LYS A 90 -16.07 -10.95 5.75
C LYS A 90 -16.24 -9.81 6.76
N PRO A 91 -15.51 -9.74 7.88
CA PRO A 91 -15.54 -8.53 8.67
C PRO A 91 -14.92 -7.46 7.77
N LYS A 92 -15.78 -6.64 7.15
CA LYS A 92 -15.38 -5.34 6.64
C LYS A 92 -14.75 -4.67 7.84
N ILE A 93 -13.43 -4.64 7.85
CA ILE A 93 -12.66 -3.93 8.86
C ILE A 93 -13.04 -2.47 8.66
N SER A 94 -14.13 -2.05 9.29
CA SER A 94 -14.56 -0.68 9.28
C SER A 94 -13.58 0.06 10.17
N PHE A 95 -12.84 1.01 9.58
CA PHE A 95 -11.97 1.90 10.32
C PHE A 95 -12.72 2.60 11.46
N SER A 96 -14.05 2.75 11.33
CA SER A 96 -14.95 3.17 12.41
C SER A 96 -14.84 2.28 13.65
N ASN A 97 -14.87 0.94 13.52
CA ASN A 97 -14.79 0.04 14.68
C ASN A 97 -13.40 0.09 15.32
N ILE A 98 -12.33 0.27 14.54
CA ILE A 98 -10.96 0.40 15.05
C ILE A 98 -10.78 1.73 15.81
N ILE A 99 -11.35 2.82 15.30
CA ILE A 99 -11.17 4.16 15.89
C ILE A 99 -12.16 4.40 17.04
N SER A 100 -13.27 3.67 17.10
CA SER A 100 -14.28 3.82 18.17
C SER A 100 -13.73 3.50 19.57
N ASP A 101 -12.82 2.54 19.67
CA ASP A 101 -12.23 2.13 20.95
C ASP A 101 -10.99 2.97 21.34
N MET A 102 -10.50 3.81 20.43
CA MET A 102 -9.39 4.73 20.69
C MET A 102 -9.86 5.93 21.53
N LYS A 103 -9.76 5.82 22.85
CA LYS A 103 -9.93 6.95 23.78
C LYS A 103 -8.74 7.92 23.68
N VAL A 104 -8.89 8.97 22.88
CA VAL A 104 -7.95 10.09 22.84
C VAL A 104 -8.20 11.01 24.04
N ALA A 105 -7.30 11.00 25.02
CA ALA A 105 -7.32 11.98 26.10
C ALA A 105 -6.96 13.37 25.54
N ARG A 106 -7.96 14.22 25.29
CA ARG A 106 -7.74 15.65 25.04
C ARG A 106 -7.27 16.29 26.34
N SER A 107 -5.97 16.52 26.49
CA SER A 107 -5.46 17.37 27.57
C SER A 107 -5.91 18.81 27.31
N SER A 108 -6.78 19.34 28.17
CA SER A 108 -7.28 20.74 28.11
C SER A 108 -6.23 21.80 28.45
N THR A 109 -4.96 21.40 28.61
CA THR A 109 -3.87 22.33 28.84
C THR A 109 -3.60 23.10 27.56
N ALA A 110 -4.10 24.33 27.49
CA ALA A 110 -3.62 25.35 26.57
C ALA A 110 -2.12 25.54 26.78
N ARG A 111 -1.30 24.74 26.08
CA ARG A 111 0.14 24.94 26.04
C ARG A 111 0.36 26.23 25.27
N ALA A 112 0.83 27.26 25.97
CA ALA A 112 1.39 28.45 25.35
C ALA A 112 2.50 27.99 24.39
N SER A 113 2.19 27.96 23.10
CA SER A 113 3.08 27.52 22.04
C SER A 113 4.20 28.55 21.93
N THR A 114 5.36 28.24 22.51
CA THR A 114 6.60 28.94 22.17
C THR A 114 7.01 28.42 20.80
N ARG A 115 6.62 29.18 19.77
CA ARG A 115 6.70 28.81 18.35
C ARG A 115 8.15 28.57 17.92
N PRO A 116 8.53 27.35 17.48
CA PRO A 116 9.81 27.11 16.84
C PRO A 116 9.86 27.79 15.46
N VAL A 117 11.00 28.40 15.12
CA VAL A 117 11.17 29.30 13.98
C VAL A 117 11.03 28.61 12.60
N HIS A 118 10.97 27.27 12.54
CA HIS A 118 11.05 26.50 11.28
C HIS A 118 9.97 25.42 11.14
N GLN A 119 8.71 25.73 11.47
CA GLN A 119 7.61 24.78 11.26
C GLN A 119 6.88 25.05 9.94
N ILE A 120 6.85 24.04 9.07
CA ILE A 120 6.04 24.01 7.84
C ILE A 120 4.56 24.01 8.26
N GLN A 121 3.81 25.02 7.84
CA GLN A 121 2.37 25.09 8.05
C GLN A 121 1.68 24.28 6.95
N PHE A 122 1.02 23.19 7.35
CA PHE A 122 0.05 22.51 6.49
C PHE A 122 -1.30 23.20 6.67
N ASP A 123 -1.90 23.59 5.56
CA ASP A 123 -3.22 24.21 5.49
C ASP A 123 -4.28 23.09 5.49
N GLU A 124 -4.43 22.43 6.64
CA GLU A 124 -5.47 21.42 6.85
C GLU A 124 -6.50 22.01 7.81
N GLY A 125 -7.69 22.26 7.27
CA GLY A 125 -8.73 23.12 7.84
C GLY A 125 -9.17 22.76 9.26
N ALA A 126 -9.23 23.79 10.10
CA ALA A 126 -10.10 23.84 11.26
C ALA A 126 -10.71 25.25 11.31
N ASP A 127 -11.99 25.34 10.96
CA ASP A 127 -12.83 26.50 11.24
C ASP A 127 -12.90 26.70 12.75
N ASP A 128 -12.50 27.88 13.24
CA ASP A 128 -13.10 28.51 14.42
C ASP A 128 -12.79 30.03 14.42
N PHE A 129 -13.82 30.80 14.08
CA PHE A 129 -14.11 32.17 14.53
C PHE A 129 -12.92 33.02 15.03
N VAL A 130 -12.17 33.62 14.12
CA VAL A 130 -11.74 35.03 14.18
C VAL A 130 -11.16 35.41 12.83
N ASP A 131 -11.38 36.67 12.46
CA ASP A 131 -10.71 37.36 11.34
C ASP A 131 -11.49 37.43 10.01
N ARG A 132 -12.58 38.20 10.06
CA ARG A 132 -13.32 38.68 8.88
C ARG A 132 -12.43 39.51 7.93
N GLU A 133 -11.27 40.03 8.37
CA GLU A 133 -10.34 40.80 7.52
C GLU A 133 -9.41 39.90 6.68
N LYS A 134 -8.88 38.79 7.24
CA LYS A 134 -8.02 37.85 6.48
C LYS A 134 -8.72 37.17 5.30
N THR A 135 -10.04 36.95 5.39
CA THR A 135 -10.81 36.38 4.27
C THR A 135 -10.78 37.27 3.02
N ALA A 136 -10.65 38.59 3.17
CA ALA A 136 -10.57 39.51 2.06
C ALA A 136 -9.23 39.38 1.30
N ASP A 137 -8.14 39.08 2.02
CA ASP A 137 -6.82 38.88 1.43
C ASP A 137 -6.66 37.50 0.79
N LEU A 138 -7.29 36.46 1.34
CA LEU A 138 -7.48 35.17 0.64
C LEU A 138 -8.28 35.38 -0.66
N ARG A 139 -9.38 36.14 -0.62
CA ARG A 139 -10.19 36.48 -1.81
C ARG A 139 -9.46 37.36 -2.83
N LYS A 140 -8.47 38.16 -2.39
CA LYS A 140 -7.52 38.86 -3.28
C LYS A 140 -6.40 37.93 -3.78
N SER A 141 -6.04 36.91 -3.02
CA SER A 141 -5.07 35.87 -3.40
C SER A 141 -5.63 34.93 -4.47
N PHE A 142 -6.91 34.52 -4.37
CA PHE A 142 -7.61 33.78 -5.42
C PHE A 142 -7.82 34.59 -6.72
N ARG A 143 -7.65 35.92 -6.68
CA ARG A 143 -7.61 36.78 -7.87
C ARG A 143 -6.23 36.85 -8.52
N LYS A 144 -5.22 36.18 -7.98
CA LYS A 144 -3.89 36.05 -8.58
C LYS A 144 -3.85 34.76 -9.39
N ASN A 145 -3.29 34.85 -10.60
CA ASN A 145 -3.13 33.70 -11.49
C ASN A 145 -2.20 32.66 -10.84
N ILE A 146 -2.59 31.39 -10.85
CA ILE A 146 -1.86 30.25 -10.27
C ILE A 146 -0.44 30.07 -10.82
N TYR A 147 -0.18 30.55 -12.05
CA TYR A 147 1.14 30.50 -12.68
C TYR A 147 2.01 31.73 -12.35
N LYS A 148 1.46 32.75 -11.69
CA LYS A 148 2.19 33.97 -11.29
C LYS A 148 2.69 33.83 -9.86
N GLY A 149 3.93 33.39 -9.71
CA GLY A 149 4.57 33.22 -8.41
C GLY A 149 6.05 32.87 -8.52
N LYS A 150 6.71 32.70 -7.36
CA LYS A 150 8.07 32.16 -7.31
C LYS A 150 8.01 30.68 -7.70
N ARG A 151 8.72 30.29 -8.76
CA ARG A 151 8.83 28.90 -9.22
C ARG A 151 10.10 28.25 -8.71
N LEU A 152 10.15 26.91 -8.78
CA LEU A 152 11.36 26.15 -8.55
C LEU A 152 12.31 26.36 -9.73
N ASN A 153 13.37 27.14 -9.52
CA ASN A 153 14.38 27.45 -10.54
C ASN A 153 15.47 26.36 -10.59
N ILE A 154 15.06 25.09 -10.64
CA ILE A 154 15.99 23.93 -10.72
C ILE A 154 16.37 23.67 -12.18
N PHE A 155 15.39 23.80 -13.08
CA PHE A 155 15.59 23.62 -14.51
C PHE A 155 15.72 24.98 -15.19
N GLU A 156 16.82 25.18 -15.90
CA GLU A 156 16.99 26.31 -16.81
C GLU A 156 16.06 26.14 -18.01
N LEU A 157 15.52 27.25 -18.50
CA LEU A 157 14.65 27.24 -19.68
C LEU A 157 15.49 26.89 -20.90
N LYS A 158 15.42 25.64 -21.35
CA LYS A 158 15.97 25.23 -22.64
C LYS A 158 15.03 25.75 -23.74
N ALA A 159 15.48 26.76 -24.48
CA ALA A 159 14.72 27.35 -25.60
C ALA A 159 14.68 26.44 -26.83
N VAL A 160 15.57 25.44 -26.89
CA VAL A 160 15.68 24.48 -27.98
C VAL A 160 15.86 23.11 -27.35
N THR A 161 14.89 22.24 -27.57
CA THR A 161 15.02 20.80 -27.34
C THR A 161 15.87 20.25 -28.48
N GLU A 162 16.88 19.42 -28.20
CA GLU A 162 17.79 18.89 -29.24
C GLU A 162 17.02 18.41 -30.47
N GLU A 163 17.43 18.91 -31.64
CA GLU A 163 16.68 18.86 -32.90
C GLU A 163 16.69 17.50 -33.62
N ALA A 164 17.33 16.47 -33.06
CA ALA A 164 17.33 15.15 -33.66
C ALA A 164 17.61 14.07 -32.62
N PRO A 165 16.58 13.47 -32.01
CA PRO A 165 16.79 12.20 -31.30
C PRO A 165 17.21 11.14 -32.32
N GLU A 166 18.07 10.22 -31.90
CA GLU A 166 18.63 9.12 -32.70
C GLU A 166 17.51 8.25 -33.29
N THR A 167 17.01 8.57 -34.49
CA THR A 167 15.96 7.82 -35.19
C THR A 167 16.42 6.46 -35.72
N GLU A 168 17.70 6.11 -35.52
CA GLU A 168 18.27 4.85 -36.00
C GLU A 168 18.07 3.68 -35.03
N ALA A 169 17.76 3.96 -33.75
CA ALA A 169 17.51 2.92 -32.77
C ALA A 169 16.05 2.47 -32.83
N ALA A 170 15.84 1.15 -32.94
CA ALA A 170 14.52 0.58 -32.74
C ALA A 170 14.00 0.98 -31.34
N PRO A 171 12.72 1.37 -31.20
CA PRO A 171 12.15 1.74 -29.92
C PRO A 171 12.39 0.65 -28.87
N SER A 172 12.75 1.06 -27.67
CA SER A 172 12.91 0.13 -26.56
C SER A 172 11.58 -0.56 -26.24
N LEU A 173 11.62 -1.75 -25.64
CA LEU A 173 10.42 -2.42 -25.14
C LEU A 173 9.60 -1.50 -24.22
N TRP A 174 10.28 -0.68 -23.42
CA TRP A 174 9.65 0.31 -22.55
C TRP A 174 8.90 1.39 -23.33
N ASP A 175 9.45 1.84 -24.46
CA ASP A 175 8.82 2.85 -25.30
C ASP A 175 7.57 2.28 -25.98
N VAL A 176 7.63 1.02 -26.41
CA VAL A 176 6.49 0.31 -27.03
C VAL A 176 5.36 0.10 -26.03
N GLU A 177 5.65 -0.44 -24.84
CA GLU A 177 4.63 -0.66 -23.81
C GLU A 177 4.05 0.66 -23.30
N PHE A 178 4.87 1.71 -23.19
CA PHE A 178 4.39 3.03 -22.81
C PHE A 178 3.51 3.65 -23.91
N ALA A 179 3.89 3.54 -25.18
CA ALA A 179 3.07 3.99 -26.30
C ALA A 179 1.71 3.29 -26.34
N LYS A 180 1.67 1.99 -26.02
CA LYS A 180 0.43 1.23 -25.89
C LYS A 180 -0.46 1.75 -24.76
N GLN A 181 0.12 2.11 -23.61
CA GLN A 181 -0.64 2.71 -22.51
C GLN A 181 -1.22 4.08 -22.92
N LEU A 182 -0.45 4.89 -23.64
CA LEU A 182 -0.95 6.17 -24.17
C LEU A 182 -2.10 5.96 -25.16
N ALA A 183 -1.98 4.99 -26.06
CA ALA A 183 -3.04 4.63 -27.00
C ALA A 183 -4.32 4.22 -26.26
N ALA A 184 -4.21 3.37 -25.23
CA ALA A 184 -5.36 2.92 -24.43
C ALA A 184 -6.08 4.06 -23.69
N VAL A 185 -5.37 5.12 -23.29
CA VAL A 185 -6.00 6.32 -22.69
C VAL A 185 -6.83 7.10 -23.72
N THR A 186 -6.41 7.06 -24.98
CA THR A 186 -7.13 7.69 -26.10
C THR A 186 -8.20 6.79 -26.73
N GLU A 187 -8.21 5.49 -26.44
CA GLU A 187 -9.21 4.55 -26.93
C GLU A 187 -10.60 4.93 -26.38
N GLN A 188 -11.48 5.33 -27.30
CA GLN A 188 -12.87 5.64 -27.02
C GLN A 188 -13.77 4.67 -27.82
N PRO A 189 -14.96 4.33 -27.29
CA PRO A 189 -15.93 3.58 -28.08
C PRO A 189 -16.36 4.42 -29.28
N PHE A 190 -16.53 3.79 -30.45
CA PHE A 190 -16.93 4.51 -31.65
C PHE A 190 -18.29 5.19 -31.46
N GLU A 191 -18.34 6.50 -31.65
CA GLU A 191 -19.58 7.28 -31.50
C GLU A 191 -20.44 7.20 -32.77
N ASN A 192 -19.82 6.91 -33.92
CA ASN A 192 -20.44 6.98 -35.23
C ASN A 192 -19.94 5.86 -36.15
N GLY A 193 -20.78 5.41 -37.09
CA GLY A 193 -20.41 4.41 -38.11
C GLY A 193 -19.31 4.89 -39.06
N PHE A 194 -19.17 6.21 -39.27
CA PHE A 194 -18.02 6.75 -40.01
C PHE A 194 -16.69 6.48 -39.29
N GLU A 195 -16.66 6.50 -37.96
CA GLU A 195 -15.45 6.22 -37.18
C GLU A 195 -15.05 4.75 -37.31
N GLU A 196 -16.02 3.85 -37.28
CA GLU A 196 -15.82 2.43 -37.55
C GLU A 196 -15.28 2.19 -38.97
N MET A 197 -15.86 2.86 -39.99
CA MET A 197 -15.34 2.81 -41.36
C MET A 197 -13.90 3.34 -41.46
N ILE A 198 -13.58 4.42 -40.76
CA ILE A 198 -12.22 4.97 -40.70
C ILE A 198 -11.28 3.96 -40.06
N GLN A 199 -11.68 3.32 -38.94
CA GLN A 199 -10.87 2.31 -38.28
C GLN A 199 -10.65 1.09 -39.18
N TRP A 200 -11.69 0.60 -39.86
CA TRP A 200 -11.54 -0.48 -40.84
C TRP A 200 -10.65 -0.11 -42.02
N THR A 201 -10.66 1.16 -42.44
CA THR A 201 -9.76 1.65 -43.48
C THR A 201 -8.31 1.66 -42.97
N LYS A 202 -8.05 2.14 -41.75
CA LYS A 202 -6.73 2.10 -41.10
C LYS A 202 -6.22 0.67 -40.90
N GLU A 203 -7.11 -0.27 -40.59
CA GLU A 203 -6.81 -1.70 -40.45
C GLU A 203 -6.66 -2.42 -41.80
N GLY A 204 -6.93 -1.76 -42.93
CA GLY A 204 -6.87 -2.34 -44.27
C GLY A 204 -8.00 -3.33 -44.59
N LYS A 205 -9.10 -3.30 -43.81
CA LYS A 205 -10.31 -4.10 -44.05
C LYS A 205 -11.20 -3.49 -45.13
N LEU A 206 -11.24 -2.17 -45.21
CA LEU A 206 -11.98 -1.43 -46.24
C LEU A 206 -11.03 -0.96 -47.34
N TRP A 207 -11.55 -0.85 -48.56
CA TRP A 207 -10.80 -0.30 -49.68
C TRP A 207 -10.53 1.20 -49.45
N GLU A 208 -9.32 1.64 -49.76
CA GLU A 208 -9.00 3.07 -49.79
C GLU A 208 -9.66 3.71 -51.02
N PHE A 209 -10.22 4.91 -50.82
CA PHE A 209 -10.89 5.65 -51.88
C PHE A 209 -10.05 6.87 -52.29
N PRO A 210 -9.99 7.20 -53.59
CA PRO A 210 -10.67 6.55 -54.73
C PRO A 210 -10.07 5.17 -55.08
N ILE A 211 -10.92 4.25 -55.54
CA ILE A 211 -10.53 2.86 -55.86
C ILE A 211 -9.45 2.84 -56.95
N ASN A 212 -8.29 2.26 -56.63
CA ASN A 212 -7.23 1.94 -57.58
C ASN A 212 -7.14 0.42 -57.78
N ASN A 213 -7.38 -0.06 -59.00
CA ASN A 213 -7.36 -1.49 -59.34
C ASN A 213 -5.97 -2.13 -59.22
N GLU A 214 -4.91 -1.33 -59.15
CA GLU A 214 -3.52 -1.79 -59.02
C GLU A 214 -3.00 -1.80 -57.57
N ALA A 215 -3.83 -1.38 -56.60
CA ALA A 215 -3.45 -1.35 -55.19
C ALA A 215 -3.04 -2.75 -54.70
N GLY A 216 -1.81 -2.89 -54.19
CA GLY A 216 -1.25 -4.15 -53.70
C GLY A 216 -0.67 -5.08 -54.77
N THR A 217 -0.62 -4.68 -56.04
CA THR A 217 -0.08 -5.52 -57.14
C THR A 217 1.38 -5.22 -57.53
N THR A 218 2.05 -4.26 -56.88
CA THR A 218 3.48 -4.00 -57.09
C THR A 218 4.32 -5.08 -56.39
N LYS A 219 4.88 -6.00 -57.18
CA LYS A 219 5.97 -6.91 -56.80
C LYS A 219 7.31 -6.34 -57.24
#